data_AF-A0A914QYW7-F1
#
_entry.id   AF-A0A914QYW7-F1
#
_cell.length_a   1.000
_cell.length_b   1.000
_cell.length_c   1.000
_cell.angle_alpha   90.00
_cell.angle_beta   90.00
_cell.angle_gamma   90.00
#
_symmetry.space_group_name_H-M   'P 1'
#
loop_
_entity.id
_entity.type
_entity.pdbx_description
1 polymer ?
#
loop_
_entity_poly.entity_id
_entity_poly.type
_entity_poly.pdbx_seq_one_letter_code
_entity_poly.pdbx_strand_id
1 'polypeptide(L)'
;MLRKIIDIYYTHLIRPFMEVSLAIPDEEEVCMSMTIMLFQFSEVLSNEGHVICKSYKEKLFTALYEYQLSKFPEKTDIERIQRYAQLLEMMQRVTVRT
;
A
#
# COMPACT_ATOMS: atom_id res chain seq x y z
N MET A 1 -16.43 7.21 -16.15
CA MET A 1 -14.97 7.05 -16.00
C MET A 1 -14.51 7.48 -14.61
N LEU A 2 -14.76 8.73 -14.21
CA LEU A 2 -14.41 9.25 -12.87
C LEU A 2 -14.91 8.38 -11.70
N ARG A 3 -16.15 7.89 -11.78
CA ARG A 3 -16.75 7.01 -10.75
C ARG A 3 -15.96 5.70 -10.55
N LYS A 4 -15.43 5.10 -11.62
CA LYS A 4 -14.59 3.89 -11.52
C LYS A 4 -13.25 4.15 -10.85
N ILE A 5 -12.65 5.33 -11.08
CA ILE A 5 -11.39 5.73 -10.43
C ILE A 5 -11.63 5.93 -8.93
N ILE A 6 -12.73 6.59 -8.57
CA ILE A 6 -13.15 6.78 -7.18
C ILE A 6 -13.43 5.43 -6.50
N ASP A 7 -14.10 4.50 -7.18
CA ASP A 7 -14.40 3.18 -6.63
C ASP A 7 -13.12 2.38 -6.35
N ILE A 8 -12.13 2.45 -7.26
CA ILE A 8 -10.81 1.82 -7.06
C ILE A 8 -10.08 2.45 -5.87
N TYR A 9 -10.06 3.78 -5.81
CA TYR A 9 -9.41 4.54 -4.72
C TYR A 9 -10.05 4.23 -3.36
N TYR A 10 -11.37 4.25 -3.27
CA TYR A 10 -12.06 4.02 -2.01
C TYR A 10 -11.97 2.55 -1.57
N THR A 11 -12.17 1.60 -2.50
CA THR A 11 -12.23 0.17 -2.18
C THR A 11 -10.88 -0.43 -1.87
N HIS A 12 -9.83 0.00 -2.59
CA HIS A 12 -8.51 -0.65 -2.51
C HIS A 12 -7.45 0.16 -1.77
N LEU A 13 -7.77 1.41 -1.41
CA LEU A 13 -6.85 2.28 -0.68
C LEU A 13 -7.46 2.73 0.64
N ILE A 14 -8.52 3.55 0.62
CA ILE A 14 -9.09 4.14 1.83
C ILE A 14 -9.67 3.08 2.77
N ARG A 15 -10.47 2.17 2.23
CA ARG A 15 -11.13 1.12 3.01
C ARG A 15 -10.13 0.20 3.73
N PRO A 16 -9.06 -0.31 3.08
CA PRO A 16 -8.02 -1.06 3.78
C PRO A 16 -7.40 -0.31 4.96
N PHE A 17 -7.06 0.97 4.80
CA PHE A 17 -6.53 1.80 5.90
C PHE A 17 -7.53 1.92 7.07
N MET A 18 -8.81 2.11 6.76
CA MET A 18 -9.87 2.15 7.78
C MET A 18 -10.07 0.79 8.48
N GLU A 19 -10.03 -0.31 7.72
CA GLU A 19 -10.22 -1.67 8.24
C GLU A 19 -9.10 -2.09 9.19
N VAL A 20 -7.86 -1.67 8.94
CA VAL A 20 -6.75 -1.88 9.88
C VAL A 20 -6.68 -0.82 10.99
N SER A 21 -7.72 0.01 11.15
CA SER A 21 -7.81 1.07 12.17
C SER A 21 -6.59 2.00 12.19
N LEU A 22 -6.07 2.31 11.00
CA LEU A 22 -5.10 3.39 10.82
C LEU A 22 -5.87 4.71 10.62
N ALA A 23 -5.18 5.83 10.87
CA ALA A 23 -5.72 7.13 10.51
C ALA A 23 -6.02 7.18 9.01
N ILE A 24 -6.91 8.10 8.60
CA ILE A 24 -7.11 8.38 7.17
C ILE A 24 -5.73 8.71 6.58
N PRO A 25 -5.30 7.99 5.52
CA PRO A 25 -4.00 8.22 4.92
C PRO A 25 -3.96 9.63 4.35
N ASP A 26 -2.83 10.32 4.54
CA ASP A 26 -2.61 11.56 3.81
C ASP A 26 -2.08 11.30 2.40
N GLU A 27 -1.79 12.39 1.69
CA GLU A 27 -1.38 12.35 0.28
C GLU A 27 -0.12 11.51 0.04
N GLU A 28 0.86 11.53 0.97
CA GLU A 28 2.11 10.80 0.84
C GLU A 28 1.90 9.30 1.03
N GLU A 29 1.10 8.91 2.02
CA GLU A 29 0.68 7.51 2.23
C GLU A 29 -0.11 6.98 1.04
N VAL A 30 -0.99 7.80 0.49
CA VAL A 30 -1.79 7.50 -0.70
C VAL A 30 -0.89 7.25 -1.91
N CYS A 31 0.05 8.16 -2.19
CA CYS A 31 0.97 8.05 -3.32
C CYS A 31 1.83 6.78 -3.25
N MET A 32 2.40 6.50 -2.07
CA MET A 32 3.19 5.29 -1.85
C MET A 32 2.35 4.03 -2.03
N SER A 33 1.16 3.98 -1.45
CA SER A 33 0.26 2.84 -1.51
C SER A 33 -0.26 2.58 -2.95
N MET A 34 -0.59 3.64 -3.70
CA MET A 34 -0.97 3.51 -5.11
C MET A 34 0.18 2.99 -5.97
N THR A 35 1.41 3.46 -5.72
CA THR A 35 2.59 2.99 -6.46
C THR A 35 2.89 1.53 -6.17
N ILE A 36 2.77 1.11 -4.91
CA ILE A 36 2.85 -0.29 -4.50
C ILE A 36 1.82 -1.15 -5.25
N MET A 37 0.58 -0.68 -5.36
CA MET A 37 -0.47 -1.38 -6.11
C MET A 37 -0.14 -1.50 -7.59
N LEU A 38 0.41 -0.45 -8.23
CA LEU A 38 0.82 -0.50 -9.63
C LEU A 38 1.90 -1.58 -9.88
N PHE A 39 2.86 -1.72 -8.97
CA PHE A 39 3.90 -2.76 -9.07
C PHE A 39 3.39 -4.19 -8.87
N GLN A 40 2.16 -4.39 -8.40
CA GLN A 40 1.56 -5.73 -8.32
C GLN A 40 1.30 -6.32 -9.71
N PHE A 41 1.05 -5.48 -10.71
CA PHE A 41 0.85 -5.92 -12.10
C PHE A 41 2.15 -6.12 -12.86
N SER A 42 3.30 -6.14 -12.18
CA SER A 42 4.61 -6.22 -12.82
C SER A 42 4.89 -7.53 -13.56
N GLU A 43 4.08 -8.58 -13.34
CA GLU A 43 4.15 -9.84 -14.08
C GLU A 43 3.84 -9.68 -15.58
N VAL A 44 3.19 -8.60 -15.99
CA VAL A 44 2.93 -8.30 -17.41
C VAL A 44 4.12 -7.62 -18.10
N LEU A 45 5.18 -7.29 -17.36
CA LEU A 45 6.38 -6.66 -17.88
C LEU A 45 7.42 -7.70 -18.32
N SER A 46 8.53 -7.24 -18.90
CA SER A 46 9.70 -8.10 -19.10
C SER A 46 10.23 -8.63 -17.76
N ASN A 47 10.98 -9.73 -17.76
CA ASN A 47 11.60 -10.27 -16.55
C ASN A 47 12.44 -9.22 -15.80
N GLU A 48 13.18 -8.39 -16.52
CA GLU A 48 13.94 -7.28 -15.94
C GLU A 48 13.02 -6.24 -15.29
N GLY A 49 11.93 -5.85 -15.98
CA GLY A 49 10.93 -4.94 -15.44
C GLY A 49 10.24 -5.51 -14.18
N HIS A 50 9.91 -6.80 -14.18
CA HIS A 50 9.33 -7.49 -13.03
C HIS A 50 10.27 -7.45 -11.81
N VAL A 51 11.55 -7.76 -12.00
CA VAL A 51 12.58 -7.71 -10.94
C VAL A 51 12.74 -6.29 -10.38
N ILE A 52 12.78 -5.29 -11.27
CA ILE A 52 12.85 -3.87 -10.89
C ILE A 52 11.64 -3.49 -10.05
N CYS A 53 10.42 -3.75 -10.52
CA CYS A 53 9.19 -3.45 -9.80
C CYS A 53 9.13 -4.13 -8.43
N LYS A 54 9.58 -5.39 -8.33
CA LYS A 54 9.67 -6.09 -7.04
C LYS A 54 10.61 -5.38 -6.06
N SER A 55 11.79 -4.98 -6.51
CA SER A 55 12.75 -4.24 -5.68
C SER A 55 12.21 -2.88 -5.23
N TYR A 56 11.58 -2.12 -6.13
CA TYR A 56 10.99 -0.82 -5.77
C TYR A 56 9.77 -0.96 -4.84
N LYS A 57 8.96 -2.01 -5.02
CA LYS A 57 7.84 -2.33 -4.14
C LYS A 57 8.32 -2.58 -2.71
N GLU A 58 9.39 -3.34 -2.53
CA GLU A 58 10.01 -3.57 -1.21
C GLU A 58 10.51 -2.26 -0.58
N LYS A 59 11.20 -1.41 -1.37
CA LYS A 59 11.66 -0.09 -0.89
C LYS A 59 10.51 0.84 -0.49
N LEU A 60 9.42 0.86 -1.25
CA LEU A 60 8.24 1.66 -0.93
C LEU A 60 7.52 1.18 0.33
N PHE A 61 7.49 -0.14 0.58
CA PHE A 61 6.97 -0.65 1.85
C PHE A 61 7.79 -0.18 3.04
N THR A 62 9.13 -0.24 2.93
CA THR A 62 10.02 0.28 3.97
C THR A 62 9.81 1.77 4.18
N ALA A 63 9.73 2.56 3.11
CA ALA A 63 9.48 4.00 3.20
C ALA A 63 8.12 4.32 3.85
N LEU A 64 7.06 3.62 3.46
CA LEU A 64 5.72 3.78 4.06
C LEU A 64 5.74 3.44 5.56
N TYR A 65 6.50 2.41 5.95
CA TYR A 65 6.69 2.04 7.35
C TYR A 65 7.45 3.11 8.15
N GLU A 66 8.60 3.58 7.63
CA GLU A 66 9.41 4.62 8.28
C GLU A 66 8.65 5.94 8.42
N TYR A 67 7.90 6.31 7.38
CA TYR A 67 7.02 7.49 7.39
C TYR A 67 5.95 7.42 8.50
N GLN A 68 5.50 6.22 8.82
CA GLN A 68 4.50 6.01 9.86
C GLN A 68 5.08 6.06 11.25
N LEU A 69 6.29 5.53 11.41
CA LEU A 69 7.05 5.69 12.63
C LEU A 69 7.36 7.17 12.91
N SER A 70 7.67 7.96 11.88
CA SER A 70 7.96 9.38 12.05
C SER A 70 6.73 10.22 12.42
N LYS A 71 5.54 9.89 11.87
CA LYS A 71 4.28 10.55 12.24
C LYS A 71 3.79 10.20 13.65
N PHE A 72 4.10 9.00 14.14
CA PHE A 72 3.57 8.50 15.39
C PHE A 72 4.67 7.86 16.25
N PRO A 73 5.67 8.65 16.68
CA PRO A 73 6.86 8.15 17.37
C PRO A 73 6.53 7.48 18.71
N GLU A 74 5.44 7.87 19.36
CA GLU A 74 4.99 7.30 20.65
C GLU A 74 4.16 6.01 20.50
N LYS A 75 3.80 5.62 19.27
CA LYS A 75 2.97 4.43 18.99
C LYS A 75 3.74 3.38 18.19
N THR A 76 5.01 3.18 18.52
CA THR A 76 5.87 2.07 18.09
C THR A 76 5.42 0.71 18.64
N ASP A 77 4.13 0.55 18.91
CA ASP A 77 3.57 -0.70 19.40
C ASP A 77 3.54 -1.75 18.29
N ILE A 78 3.83 -2.99 18.69
CA ILE A 78 3.76 -4.20 17.85
C ILE A 78 2.42 -4.28 17.12
N GLU A 79 1.33 -3.81 17.73
CA GLU A 79 0.00 -3.75 17.11
C GLU A 79 -0.02 -2.88 15.85
N ARG A 80 0.71 -1.77 15.82
CA ARG A 80 0.76 -0.89 14.66
C ARG A 80 1.53 -1.54 13.51
N ILE A 81 2.63 -2.20 13.83
CA ILE A 81 3.40 -3.00 12.87
C ILE A 81 2.50 -4.11 12.28
N GLN A 82 1.71 -4.77 13.11
CA GLN A 82 0.76 -5.81 12.68
C GLN A 82 -0.33 -5.24 11.77
N ARG A 83 -0.91 -4.07 12.10
CA ARG A 83 -1.90 -3.38 11.26
C ARG A 83 -1.30 -2.97 9.91
N TYR A 84 -0.04 -2.56 9.89
CA TYR A 84 0.67 -2.30 8.64
C TYR A 84 0.88 -3.57 7.83
N ALA A 85 1.36 -4.65 8.44
CA ALA A 85 1.52 -5.94 7.77
C ALA A 85 0.18 -6.43 7.18
N GLN A 86 -0.92 -6.27 7.91
CA GLN A 86 -2.28 -6.56 7.42
C GLN A 86 -2.66 -5.66 6.25
N LEU A 87 -2.39 -4.35 6.31
CA LEU A 87 -2.62 -3.44 5.20
C LEU A 87 -1.84 -3.88 3.95
N LEU A 88 -0.57 -4.26 4.10
CA LEU A 88 0.26 -4.74 2.99
C LEU A 88 -0.34 -6.01 2.37
N GLU A 89 -0.79 -6.94 3.20
CA GLU A 89 -1.41 -8.19 2.76
C GLU A 89 -2.74 -7.94 2.05
N MET A 90 -3.56 -7.03 2.56
CA MET A 90 -4.82 -6.63 1.95
C MET A 90 -4.60 -5.97 0.59
N MET A 91 -3.62 -5.07 0.49
CA MET A 91 -3.26 -4.46 -0.78
C MET A 91 -2.77 -5.51 -1.77
N GLN A 92 -2.00 -6.52 -1.36
CA GLN A 92 -1.50 -7.60 -2.23
C GLN A 92 -2.60 -8.53 -2.77
N ARG A 93 -3.71 -8.71 -2.04
CA ARG A 93 -4.82 -9.59 -2.43
C ARG A 93 -5.74 -9.00 -3.51
N VAL A 94 -5.65 -7.69 -3.77
CA VAL A 94 -6.41 -7.03 -4.84
C VAL A 94 -6.03 -7.57 -6.23
N THR A 95 -4.82 -8.10 -6.37
CA THR A 95 -4.24 -8.63 -7.62
C THR A 95 -4.95 -9.87 -8.21
N VAL A 96 -5.81 -10.58 -7.47
CA VAL A 96 -6.30 -11.92 -7.89
C VAL A 96 -7.72 -11.89 -8.48
N ARG A 97 -8.43 -10.76 -8.44
CA ARG A 97 -9.89 -10.71 -8.78
C ARG A 97 -10.31 -9.74 -9.88
N THR A 98 -9.37 -9.08 -10.55
CA THR A 98 -9.63 -8.27 -11.77
C THR A 98 -9.09 -8.97 -12.99
#